data_AF-A0A2V7V989-F1
#
_entry.id   AF-A0A2V7V989-F1
#
_cell.length_a   1.000
_cell.length_b   1.000
_cell.length_c   1.000
_cell.angle_alpha   90.00
_cell.angle_beta   90.00
_cell.angle_gamma   90.00
#
_symmetry.space_group_name_H-M   'P 1'
#
loop_
_entity.id
_entity.type
_entity.pdbx_description
1 polymer ?
#
loop_
_entity_poly.entity_id
_entity_poly.type
_entity_poly.pdbx_seq_one_letter_code
_entity_poly.pdbx_strand_id
1 'polypeptide(L)' 'RNVGAFLLHLVQGGSLQMNRDDEIVRDTLLTHRGKLVNPRVREFFSLPALEDQPTGGTG' A
#
# COMPACT_ATOMS: atom_id res chain seq x y z
N ARG A 1 -10.67 -2.76 15.53
CA ARG A 1 -9.21 -2.81 15.27
C ARG A 1 -8.58 -1.55 15.85
N ASN A 2 -7.47 -1.65 16.61
CA ASN A 2 -6.78 -0.50 17.21
C ASN A 2 -5.49 -0.18 16.44
N VAL A 3 -4.95 1.05 16.59
CA VAL A 3 -3.74 1.50 15.88
C VAL A 3 -2.50 0.70 16.27
N GLY A 4 -2.37 0.30 17.55
CA GLY A 4 -1.23 -0.46 18.04
C GLY A 4 -1.08 -1.85 17.39
N ALA A 5 -2.19 -2.59 17.26
CA ALA A 5 -2.21 -3.88 16.58
C ALA A 5 -1.86 -3.77 15.09
N PHE A 6 -2.21 -2.66 14.44
CA PHE A 6 -1.83 -2.39 13.06
C PHE A 6 -0.32 -2.12 12.92
N LEU A 7 0.27 -1.35 13.83
CA LEU A 7 1.73 -1.12 13.83
C LEU A 7 2.52 -2.40 14.06
N LEU A 8 2.06 -3.27 14.97
CA LEU A 8 2.65 -4.60 15.17
C LEU A 8 2.51 -5.49 13.93
N HIS A 9 1.38 -5.40 13.21
CA HIS A 9 1.18 -6.14 11.96
C HIS A 9 2.11 -5.68 10.83
N LEU A 10 2.37 -4.37 10.76
CA LEU A 10 3.28 -3.77 9.79
C LEU A 10 4.76 -4.09 10.05
N VAL A 11 5.15 -4.31 11.30
CA VAL A 11 6.55 -4.55 11.68
C VAL A 11 6.74 -6.04 11.95
N GLN A 12 7.30 -6.75 10.99
CA GLN A 12 7.62 -8.18 11.12
C GLN A 12 9.14 -8.36 11.08
N GLY A 13 9.70 -9.04 12.08
CA GLY A 13 11.14 -9.28 12.17
C GLY A 13 11.98 -8.00 12.30
N GLY A 14 11.41 -6.91 12.86
CA GLY A 14 12.10 -5.64 13.02
C GLY A 14 12.18 -4.77 11.75
N SER A 15 11.54 -5.20 10.65
CA SER A 15 11.45 -4.43 9.41
C SER A 15 10.01 -4.13 9.05
N LEU A 16 9.80 -3.01 8.37
CA LEU A 16 8.49 -2.59 7.87
C LEU A 16 8.12 -3.43 6.65
N GLN A 17 7.12 -4.30 6.78
CA GLN A 17 6.58 -5.10 5.69
C GLN A 17 5.38 -4.35 5.08
N MET A 18 5.64 -3.59 4.02
CA MET A 18 4.59 -3.02 3.19
C MET A 18 4.19 -4.01 2.09
N ASN A 19 3.60 -5.14 2.48
CA ASN A 19 3.04 -6.08 1.50
C ASN A 19 1.73 -5.50 0.94
N ARG A 20 1.70 -5.14 -0.34
CA ARG A 20 0.53 -4.51 -0.98
C ARG A 20 -0.60 -5.50 -1.27
N ASP A 21 -0.31 -6.81 -1.19
CA ASP A 21 -1.30 -7.87 -1.31
C ASP A 21 -1.99 -8.17 0.03
N ASP A 22 -1.45 -7.66 1.14
CA ASP A 22 -2.11 -7.73 2.44
C ASP A 22 -3.27 -6.73 2.51
N GLU A 23 -4.48 -7.24 2.73
CA GLU A 23 -5.72 -6.46 2.77
C GLU A 23 -5.66 -5.30 3.79
N ILE A 24 -4.98 -5.52 4.92
CA ILE A 24 -4.85 -4.51 5.99
C ILE A 24 -3.94 -3.38 5.52
N VAL A 25 -2.85 -3.70 4.84
CA VAL A 25 -1.92 -2.69 4.28
C VAL A 25 -2.57 -1.94 3.14
N ARG A 26 -3.27 -2.64 2.24
CA ARG A 26 -3.93 -2.04 1.07
C ARG A 26 -5.00 -1.01 1.46
N ASP A 27 -5.77 -1.31 2.50
CA ASP A 27 -6.86 -0.44 2.94
C ASP A 27 -6.40 0.75 3.79
N THR A 28 -5.19 0.68 4.37
CA THR A 28 -4.64 1.72 5.26
C THR A 28 -3.57 2.59 4.60
N LEU A 29 -2.81 2.07 3.63
CA LEU A 29 -1.71 2.80 2.99
C LEU A 29 -2.24 3.82 1.99
N LEU A 30 -2.13 5.10 2.33
CA LEU A 30 -2.58 6.19 1.46
C LEU A 30 -1.57 6.53 0.36
N THR A 31 -0.30 6.76 0.73
CA THR A 31 0.74 7.17 -0.21
C THR A 31 1.96 6.26 -0.11
N HIS A 32 2.65 6.08 -1.23
CA HIS A 32 3.94 5.39 -1.28
C HIS A 32 4.81 6.02 -2.37
N ARG A 33 6.05 6.37 -2.03
CA ARG A 33 7.02 7.01 -2.95
C ARG A 33 6.44 8.21 -3.71
N GLY A 34 5.72 9.08 -3.00
CA GLY A 34 5.10 10.29 -3.56
C GLY A 34 3.86 10.06 -4.42
N LYS A 35 3.38 8.81 -4.56
CA LYS A 35 2.15 8.47 -5.29
C LYS A 35 1.02 8.14 -4.31
N LEU A 36 -0.19 8.59 -4.60
CA LEU A 36 -1.39 8.13 -3.91
C LEU A 36 -1.72 6.70 -4.39
N VAL A 37 -1.73 5.72 -3.49
CA VAL A 37 -1.86 4.29 -3.81
C VAL A 37 -3.18 3.68 -3.33
N ASN A 38 -3.88 4.30 -2.38
CA ASN A 38 -5.16 3.78 -1.89
C ASN A 38 -6.27 3.91 -2.95
N PRO A 39 -6.91 2.80 -3.38
CA PRO A 39 -7.92 2.85 -4.44
C PRO A 39 -9.12 3.75 -4.12
N ARG A 40 -9.65 3.69 -2.90
CA ARG A 40 -10.83 4.46 -2.48
C ARG A 40 -10.57 5.96 -2.47
N VAL A 41 -9.40 6.39 -2.01
CA VAL A 41 -9.05 7.82 -2.00
C VAL A 41 -8.79 8.33 -3.42
N ARG A 42 -8.27 7.49 -4.32
CA ARG A 42 -8.10 7.86 -5.73
C ARG A 42 -9.41 7.99 -6.46
N GLU A 43 -10.34 7.07 -6.22
CA GLU A 43 -11.71 7.15 -6.72
C GLU A 43 -12.38 8.45 -6.26
N PHE A 44 -12.25 8.80 -4.97
CA PHE A 44 -12.76 10.06 -4.41
C PHE A 44 -12.23 11.30 -5.16
N PHE A 45 -10.96 11.29 -5.57
CA PHE A 45 -10.35 12.36 -6.38
C PHE A 45 -10.47 12.16 -7.90
N SER A 46 -11.25 11.17 -8.37
CA SER A 46 -11.40 10.83 -9.79
C SER A 46 -10.07 10.58 -10.52
N LEU A 47 -9.08 10.03 -9.80
CA LEU A 47 -7.77 9.69 -10.36
C LEU A 47 -7.82 8.34 -11.06
N PRO A 48 -7.05 8.13 -12.15
CA PRO A 48 -6.97 6.84 -12.82
C PRO A 48 -6.42 5.76 -11.88
N ALA A 49 -6.61 4.48 -12.21
CA ALA A 49 -5.95 3.38 -11.49
C ALA A 49 -4.42 3.49 -11.59
N LEU A 50 -3.67 2.87 -10.66
CA LEU A 50 -2.21 2.81 -10.79
C LEU A 50 -1.95 1.65 -11.72
N GLU A 51 -1.21 1.90 -12.78
CA GLU A 51 -0.62 0.82 -13.55
C GLU A 51 0.25 0.00 -12.58
N ASP A 52 -0.07 -1.28 -12.43
CA ASP A 52 0.78 -2.21 -11.71
C ASP A 52 2.07 -2.28 -12.51
N GLN A 53 3.13 -1.66 -11.98
CA GLN A 53 4.44 -1.70 -12.61
C GLN A 53 4.88 -3.17 -12.64
N PRO A 54 5.01 -3.81 -13.81
CA PRO A 54 5.57 -5.15 -13.87
C PRO A 54 7.02 -5.05 -13.41
N THR A 55 7.38 -5.94 -12.49
CA THR A 55 8.74 -6.31 -12.16
C THR A 55 9.56 -6.47 -13.45
N GLY A 56 10.76 -5.90 -13.47
CA GLY A 56 11.57 -5.76 -14.68
C GLY A 56 11.86 -7.08 -15.41
N GLY A 57 12.02 -6.99 -16.73
CA GLY A 57 12.55 -8.06 -17.57
C GLY A 57 12.32 -7.85 -19.07
N THR A 58 13.21 -7.12 -19.74
CA THR A 58 13.82 -7.51 -21.03
C THR A 58 14.88 -6.48 -21.43
N GLY A 59 16.12 -6.93 -21.56
CA GLY A 59 17.33 -6.17 -21.90
C GLY A 59 18.55 -6.80 -21.26
#